data_AF-A0A0Q5VNI6-F1
#
_entry.id   AF-A0A0Q5VNI6-F1
#
_cell.length_a   1.000
_cell.length_b   1.000
_cell.length_c   1.000
_cell.angle_alpha   90.00
_cell.angle_beta   90.00
_cell.angle_gamma   90.00
#
_symmetry.space_group_name_H-M   'P 1'
#
loop_
_entity.id
_entity.type
_entity.pdbx_description
1 polymer ?
#
loop_
_entity_poly.entity_id
_entity_poly.type
_entity_poly.pdbx_seq_one_letter_code
_entity_poly.pdbx_strand_id
1 'polypeptide(L)' 'MDYQRLCLLIVLVCLVGAHAITDEMPTFQGVCQLQGDWCTTRCQLAGGRDGLCNKVGLCICRPL' A
#
# COMPACT_ATOMS: atom_id res chain seq x y z
N MET A 1 25.19 -1.73 -31.29
CA MET A 1 25.12 -0.55 -30.39
C MET A 1 23.70 -0.34 -29.84
N ASP A 2 22.67 -0.83 -30.53
CA ASP A 2 21.26 -0.58 -30.18
C ASP A 2 20.69 -1.54 -29.13
N TYR A 3 21.10 -2.82 -29.14
CA TYR A 3 20.61 -3.83 -28.19
C TYR A 3 21.01 -3.51 -26.73
N GLN A 4 22.21 -2.95 -26.54
CA GLN A 4 22.69 -2.55 -25.22
C GLN A 4 21.84 -1.41 -24.63
N ARG A 5 21.42 -0.45 -25.47
CA ARG A 5 20.52 0.64 -25.05
C ARG A 5 19.13 0.12 -24.73
N LEU A 6 18.64 -0.87 -25.50
CA LEU A 6 17.36 -1.51 -25.24
C LEU A 6 17.36 -2.26 -23.90
N CYS A 7 18.40 -3.05 -23.61
CA CYS A 7 18.53 -3.73 -22.32
C CYS A 7 18.57 -2.74 -21.15
N LEU A 8 19.31 -1.64 -21.29
CA LEU A 8 19.37 -0.57 -20.28
C LEU A 8 17.99 0.04 -20.02
N LEU A 9 17.20 0.30 -21.06
CA LEU A 9 15.84 0.84 -20.92
C LEU A 9 14.90 -0.15 -20.22
N ILE A 10 14.97 -1.44 -20.56
CA ILE A 10 14.15 -2.48 -19.92
C ILE A 10 14.49 -2.59 -18.43
N VAL A 11 15.78 -2.62 -18.07
CA VAL A 11 16.22 -2.66 -16.67
C VAL A 11 15.76 -1.42 -15.92
N LEU A 12 15.81 -0.24 -16.54
CA LEU A 12 15.36 1.01 -15.92
C LEU A 12 13.86 0.99 -15.60
N VAL A 13 13.03 0.50 -16.54
CA VAL A 13 11.58 0.37 -16.35
C VAL A 13 11.25 -0.65 -15.26
N CYS A 14 11.95 -1.79 -15.22
CA CYS A 14 11.79 -2.79 -14.16
C CYS A 14 12.19 -2.25 -12.79
N LEU A 15 13.26 -1.46 -12.69
CA LEU A 15 13.65 -0.80 -11.44
C LEU A 15 12.55 0.14 -10.97
N VAL A 16 12.06 1.02 -11.85
CA VAL A 16 11.00 1.99 -11.53
C VAL A 16 9.72 1.30 -11.05
N GLY A 17 9.33 0.19 -11.69
CA GLY A 17 8.19 -0.61 -11.27
C GLY A 17 8.36 -1.28 -9.90
N ALA A 18 9.59 -1.63 -9.51
CA ALA A 18 9.87 -2.26 -8.21
C ALA A 18 9.67 -1.29 -7.02
N HIS A 19 9.80 0.02 -7.23
CA HIS A 19 9.59 1.02 -6.19
C HIS A 19 8.11 1.20 -5.82
N ALA A 20 7.18 0.82 -6.71
CA ALA A 20 5.75 0.86 -6.43
C ALA A 20 5.28 -0.31 -5.53
N ILE A 21 6.17 -1.24 -5.20
CA ILE A 21 5.88 -2.45 -4.41
C ILE A 21 6.42 -2.34 -2.98
N THR A 22 7.06 -1.21 -2.62
CA THR A 22 7.33 -0.92 -1.20
C THR A 22 6.02 -0.44 -0.58
N ASP A 23 5.22 -1.44 -0.23
CA ASP A 23 3.87 -1.43 0.31
C ASP A 23 3.85 -0.76 1.70
N GLU A 24 4.00 0.56 1.75
CA GLU A 24 3.63 1.31 2.95
C GLU A 24 2.10 1.38 3.01
N MET A 25 1.53 0.37 3.67
CA MET A 25 0.08 0.24 3.76
C MET A 25 -0.51 1.49 4.44
N PRO A 26 -1.54 2.12 3.87
CA PRO A 26 -2.03 3.41 4.36
C PRO A 26 -2.61 3.30 5.77
N THR A 27 -2.49 4.38 6.53
CA THR A 27 -3.19 4.56 7.81
C THR A 27 -4.35 5.53 7.65
N PHE A 28 -5.47 5.26 8.33
CA PHE A 28 -6.65 6.12 8.27
C PHE A 28 -6.96 6.73 9.64
N GLN A 29 -7.19 8.04 9.67
CA GLN A 29 -7.67 8.75 10.86
C GLN A 29 -9.20 8.84 10.87
N GLY A 30 -9.81 8.92 12.05
CA GLY A 30 -11.24 9.19 12.21
C GLY A 30 -12.17 8.00 11.93
N VAL A 31 -11.66 6.90 11.37
CA VAL A 31 -12.46 5.70 11.05
C VAL A 31 -12.76 4.84 12.27
N CYS A 32 -11.93 4.93 13.32
CA CYS A 32 -12.11 4.16 14.56
C CYS A 32 -13.25 4.67 15.44
N GLN A 33 -13.71 5.89 15.19
CA GLN A 33 -14.82 6.55 15.87
C GLN A 33 -16.16 6.28 15.18
N LEU A 34 -16.14 5.72 13.97
CA LEU A 34 -17.34 5.36 13.23
C LEU A 34 -17.93 4.05 13.79
N GLN A 35 -19.26 3.95 13.76
CA GLN A 35 -19.95 2.73 14.19
C GLN A 35 -19.75 1.61 13.16
N GLY A 36 -19.20 0.47 13.60
CA GLY A 36 -18.91 -0.69 12.75
C GLY A 36 -17.42 -0.82 12.40
N ASP A 37 -17.06 -1.90 11.69
CA ASP A 37 -15.66 -2.19 11.32
C ASP A 37 -15.23 -1.48 10.04
N TRP A 38 -15.27 -0.15 10.07
CA TRP A 38 -14.84 0.68 8.94
C TRP A 38 -13.33 0.60 8.70
N CYS A 39 -12.54 0.32 9.73
CA CYS A 39 -11.09 0.19 9.60
C CYS A 39 -10.73 -0.96 8.65
N THR A 40 -11.25 -2.16 8.89
CA THR A 40 -11.05 -3.31 8.00
C THR A 40 -11.55 -3.03 6.59
N THR A 41 -12.76 -2.47 6.44
CA THR A 41 -13.32 -2.15 5.12
C THR A 41 -12.42 -1.20 4.32
N ARG A 42 -11.90 -0.13 4.96
CA ARG A 42 -11.01 0.83 4.26
C ARG A 42 -9.67 0.20 3.90
N CYS A 43 -9.13 -0.65 4.77
CA CYS A 43 -7.89 -1.37 4.49
C CYS A 43 -8.04 -2.33 3.31
N GLN A 44 -9.15 -3.07 3.23
CA GLN A 44 -9.43 -3.97 2.10
C GLN A 44 -9.60 -3.21 0.79
N LEU A 45 -10.29 -2.06 0.80
CA LEU A 45 -10.40 -1.20 -0.37
C LEU A 45 -9.06 -0.61 -0.84
N ALA A 46 -8.11 -0.44 0.08
CA ALA A 46 -6.76 0.03 -0.20
C ALA A 46 -5.79 -1.09 -0.61
N GLY A 47 -6.26 -2.35 -0.72
CA GLY A 47 -5.43 -3.49 -1.10
C GLY A 47 -4.75 -4.20 0.07
N GLY A 48 -5.14 -3.92 1.32
CA GLY A 48 -4.70 -4.65 2.51
C GLY A 48 -5.60 -5.83 2.87
N ARG A 49 -5.14 -6.67 3.82
CA ARG A 49 -5.90 -7.83 4.32
C ARG A 49 -7.05 -7.39 5.23
N ASP A 50 -6.73 -6.55 6.21
CA ASP A 50 -7.61 -6.00 7.23
C ASP A 50 -6.94 -4.81 7.94
N GLY A 51 -7.59 -4.26 8.97
CA GLY A 51 -7.07 -3.15 9.75
C GLY A 51 -7.38 -3.24 11.23
N LEU A 52 -6.56 -2.58 12.05
CA LEU A 52 -6.77 -2.50 13.50
C LEU A 52 -6.66 -1.05 13.98
N CYS A 53 -7.59 -0.67 14.86
CA CYS A 53 -7.55 0.60 15.54
C CYS A 53 -6.56 0.57 16.72
N ASN A 54 -5.64 1.53 16.76
CA ASN A 54 -4.72 1.69 17.88
C ASN A 54 -5.33 2.58 18.99
N LYS A 55 -4.59 2.73 20.10
CA LYS A 55 -5.02 3.51 21.28
C LYS A 55 -5.23 5.01 21.02
N VAL A 56 -4.67 5.56 19.94
CA VAL A 56 -4.84 6.98 19.56
C VAL A 56 -5.93 7.17 18.49
N GLY A 57 -6.69 6.12 18.16
CA GLY A 57 -7.78 6.19 17.18
C GLY A 57 -7.33 6.24 15.72
N LEU A 58 -6.11 5.77 15.44
CA LEU A 58 -5.60 5.57 14.08
C LEU A 58 -5.86 4.12 13.65
N CYS A 59 -6.41 3.94 12.46
CA CYS A 59 -6.53 2.64 11.81
C CYS A 59 -5.22 2.32 11.07
N ILE A 60 -4.64 1.18 11.42
CA ILE A 60 -3.40 0.66 10.84
C ILE A 60 -3.75 -0.57 10.02
N CYS A 61 -3.48 -0.50 8.72
CA CYS A 61 -3.77 -1.60 7.80
C CYS A 61 -2.66 -2.65 7.79
N ARG A 62 -3.03 -3.91 7.62
CA ARG A 62 -2.09 -5.03 7.48
C ARG A 62 -1.96 -5.46 6.01
N PRO A 63 -0.74 -5.80 5.55
CA PRO A 63 -0.49 -6.37 4.23
C PRO A 63 -1.20 -7.71 3.99
N LEU A 64 -1.47 -7.96 2.70
CA LEU A 64 -2.14 -9.15 2.18
C LEU A 64 -1.40 -10.45 2.50
#